data_AF-A0A1P8DPN0-F1
#
_entry.id   AF-A0A1P8DPN0-F1
#
_cell.length_a   1.000
_cell.length_b   1.000
_cell.length_c   1.000
_cell.angle_alpha   90.00
_cell.angle_beta   90.00
_cell.angle_gamma   90.00
#
_symmetry.space_group_name_H-M   'P 1'
#
loop_
_entity.id
_entity.type
_entity.pdbx_description
1 polymer ?
#
loop_
_entity_poly.entity_id
_entity_poly.type
_entity_poly.pdbx_seq_one_letter_code
_entity_poly.pdbx_strand_id
1 'polypeptide(L)'
;MTDITTDTFLSNLKKAAKSIKNTQNVSHSEALDLAAISYGFDSYHALTARRKRINNEANTPNANLGTNGVNRQYAQAQGNRGKQLNPNQKSSLIIAFNDDLIIRRFDMVDGVVKSTAENFKTEYLDKGFAEEIGGKFVLRKGDKSFLKHHYHYIEILKDKTQPWTVEEANKLLEEQVSDRIGKNYREFMYIDGKLVRNHISDEREAEYNRYDDIQYHPAIDGYYDSY
;
A
#
# COMPACT_ATOMS: atom_id res chain seq x y z
N MET A 1 44.48 -4.32 -6.71
CA MET A 1 43.28 -4.33 -5.85
C MET A 1 42.21 -5.17 -6.52
N THR A 2 41.55 -6.08 -5.81
CA THR A 2 40.47 -6.90 -6.36
C THR A 2 39.28 -6.03 -6.75
N ASP A 3 38.76 -6.19 -7.96
CA ASP A 3 37.59 -5.43 -8.40
C ASP A 3 36.31 -5.94 -7.72
N ILE A 4 35.89 -5.18 -6.70
CA ILE A 4 34.72 -5.47 -5.87
C ILE A 4 33.38 -5.18 -6.57
N THR A 5 33.40 -4.58 -7.76
CA THR A 5 32.18 -4.29 -8.51
C THR A 5 31.67 -5.52 -9.26
N THR A 6 32.56 -6.47 -9.57
CA THR A 6 32.23 -7.68 -10.34
C THR A 6 31.31 -8.65 -9.59
N ASP A 7 30.45 -9.34 -10.35
CA ASP A 7 29.60 -10.41 -9.80
C ASP A 7 30.43 -11.63 -9.36
N THR A 8 31.58 -11.85 -9.99
CA THR A 8 32.57 -12.88 -9.62
C THR A 8 33.07 -12.67 -8.19
N PHE A 9 33.40 -11.42 -7.83
CA PHE A 9 33.84 -11.09 -6.47
C PHE A 9 32.76 -11.40 -5.43
N LEU A 10 31.50 -11.00 -5.68
CA LEU A 10 30.37 -11.31 -4.78
C LEU A 10 30.12 -12.81 -4.64
N SER A 11 30.21 -13.55 -5.74
CA SER A 11 30.04 -15.00 -5.72
C SER A 11 31.11 -15.68 -4.87
N ASN A 12 32.37 -15.24 -4.99
CA ASN A 12 33.48 -15.74 -4.20
C ASN A 12 33.35 -15.38 -2.72
N LEU A 13 32.95 -14.15 -2.40
CA LEU A 13 32.67 -13.70 -1.02
C LEU A 13 31.58 -14.57 -0.36
N LYS A 14 30.48 -14.84 -1.08
CA LYS A 14 29.38 -15.67 -0.56
C LYS A 14 29.80 -17.12 -0.36
N LYS A 15 30.65 -17.66 -1.24
CA LYS A 15 31.24 -18.99 -1.07
C LYS A 15 32.14 -19.05 0.16
N ALA A 16 32.98 -18.04 0.38
CA ALA A 16 33.82 -17.92 1.57
C ALA A 16 32.98 -17.85 2.85
N ALA A 17 31.96 -16.98 2.88
CA ALA A 17 31.03 -16.88 4.00
C ALA A 17 30.30 -18.22 4.28
N LYS A 18 29.90 -18.96 3.24
CA LYS A 18 29.29 -20.28 3.41
C LYS A 18 30.25 -21.28 4.05
N SER A 19 31.53 -21.25 3.67
CA SER A 19 32.57 -22.09 4.29
C SER A 19 32.77 -21.71 5.76
N ILE A 20 32.92 -20.43 6.06
CA ILE A 20 33.11 -19.91 7.44
C ILE A 20 31.95 -20.30 8.34
N LYS A 21 30.70 -20.13 7.85
CA LYS A 21 29.49 -20.52 8.57
C LYS A 21 29.54 -21.99 9.00
N ASN A 22 29.91 -22.87 8.08
CA ASN A 22 29.94 -24.32 8.32
C ASN A 22 31.11 -24.74 9.22
N THR A 23 32.28 -24.11 9.09
CA THR A 23 33.47 -24.45 9.88
C THR A 23 33.42 -23.89 11.29
N GLN A 24 32.91 -22.68 11.47
CA GLN A 24 32.94 -21.96 12.76
C GLN A 24 31.61 -21.97 13.50
N ASN A 25 30.56 -22.60 12.92
CA ASN A 25 29.20 -22.65 13.48
C ASN A 25 28.64 -21.26 13.87
N VAL A 26 28.95 -20.24 13.08
CA VAL A 26 28.49 -18.86 13.27
C VAL A 26 27.22 -18.58 12.46
N SER A 27 26.54 -17.48 12.77
CA SER A 27 25.38 -17.05 11.97
C SER A 27 25.80 -16.65 10.54
N HIS A 28 24.84 -16.62 9.62
CA HIS A 28 25.13 -16.23 8.23
C HIS A 28 25.62 -14.78 8.11
N SER A 29 25.10 -13.87 8.96
CA SER A 29 25.51 -12.47 8.96
C SER A 29 26.95 -12.32 9.44
N GLU A 30 27.31 -12.97 10.55
CA GLU A 30 28.68 -12.96 11.08
C GLU A 30 29.66 -13.57 10.07
N ALA A 31 29.27 -14.64 9.38
CA ALA A 31 30.11 -15.24 8.35
C ALA A 31 30.36 -14.29 7.15
N LEU A 32 29.39 -13.43 6.80
CA LEU A 32 29.56 -12.42 5.76
C LEU A 32 30.49 -11.30 6.21
N ASP A 33 30.41 -10.88 7.47
CA ASP A 33 31.31 -9.87 8.03
C ASP A 33 32.75 -10.40 8.10
N LEU A 34 32.95 -11.62 8.60
CA LEU A 34 34.25 -12.28 8.63
C LEU A 34 34.84 -12.46 7.22
N ALA A 35 34.01 -12.84 6.25
CA ALA A 35 34.44 -12.91 4.86
C ALA A 35 34.84 -11.52 4.35
N ALA A 36 34.07 -10.46 4.61
CA ALA A 36 34.41 -9.10 4.19
C ALA A 36 35.72 -8.60 4.82
N ILE A 37 35.96 -8.93 6.10
CA ILE A 37 37.21 -8.63 6.81
C ILE A 37 38.41 -9.31 6.13
N SER A 38 38.26 -10.56 5.66
CA SER A 38 39.33 -11.24 4.92
C SER A 38 39.70 -10.57 3.60
N TYR A 39 38.78 -9.78 3.03
CA TYR A 39 39.01 -8.95 1.84
C TYR A 39 39.43 -7.51 2.16
N GLY A 40 39.70 -7.19 3.44
CA GLY A 40 40.18 -5.89 3.87
C GLY A 40 39.09 -4.83 4.08
N PHE A 41 37.86 -5.25 4.41
CA PHE A 41 36.76 -4.34 4.74
C PHE A 41 36.36 -4.50 6.21
N ASP A 42 35.98 -3.41 6.87
CA ASP A 42 35.60 -3.42 8.29
C ASP A 42 34.36 -4.29 8.58
N SER A 43 33.48 -4.46 7.59
CA SER A 43 32.28 -5.29 7.66
C SER A 43 31.70 -5.51 6.26
N TYR A 44 30.73 -6.43 6.14
CA TYR A 44 29.94 -6.59 4.93
C TYR A 44 29.16 -5.31 4.60
N HIS A 45 28.71 -4.58 5.63
CA HIS A 45 28.07 -3.29 5.44
C HIS A 45 29.03 -2.26 4.81
N ALA A 46 30.27 -2.16 5.29
CA ALA A 46 31.27 -1.25 4.73
C ALA A 46 31.59 -1.60 3.26
N LEU A 47 31.70 -2.89 2.93
CA LEU A 47 31.89 -3.38 1.57
C LEU A 47 30.74 -2.95 0.65
N THR A 48 29.49 -3.19 1.07
CA THR A 48 28.31 -2.86 0.27
C THR A 48 28.15 -1.34 0.06
N ALA A 49 28.44 -0.54 1.09
CA ALA A 49 28.45 0.92 0.99
C ALA A 49 29.52 1.42 0.01
N ARG A 50 30.73 0.85 0.05
CA ARG A 50 31.80 1.19 -0.90
C ARG A 50 31.48 0.79 -2.33
N ARG A 51 30.91 -0.39 -2.55
CA ARG A 51 30.45 -0.84 -3.87
C ARG A 51 29.36 0.07 -4.45
N LYS A 52 28.43 0.53 -3.60
CA LYS A 52 27.38 1.50 -3.99
C LYS A 52 27.97 2.84 -4.41
N ARG A 53 28.99 3.34 -3.70
CA ARG A 53 29.70 4.59 -4.05
C ARG A 53 30.46 4.50 -5.37
N ILE A 54 31.22 3.43 -5.61
CA ILE A 54 31.96 3.23 -6.87
C ILE A 54 31.01 3.20 -8.07
N ASN A 55 29.88 2.50 -7.94
CA ASN A 55 28.84 2.48 -8.99
C ASN A 55 28.19 3.85 -9.20
N ASN A 56 28.20 4.73 -8.20
CA ASN A 56 27.71 6.10 -8.33
C ASN A 56 28.76 7.05 -8.92
N GLU A 57 30.05 6.84 -8.67
CA GLU A 57 31.17 7.64 -9.24
C GLU A 57 31.39 7.36 -10.73
N ALA A 58 31.04 6.17 -11.23
CA ALA A 58 31.04 5.85 -12.67
C ALA A 58 29.92 6.53 -13.48
N ASN A 59 29.11 7.41 -12.87
CA ASN A 59 27.98 8.07 -13.51
C ASN A 59 28.30 9.53 -13.90
N THR A 60 28.83 9.79 -15.10
CA THR A 60 28.43 10.93 -15.99
C THR A 60 29.12 10.82 -17.37
N PRO A 61 28.60 11.44 -18.46
CA PRO A 61 27.35 11.23 -19.21
C PRO A 61 27.50 10.16 -20.33
N ASN A 62 26.37 9.57 -20.77
CA ASN A 62 26.35 8.66 -21.93
C ASN A 62 26.62 9.44 -23.24
N ALA A 63 27.81 9.29 -23.81
CA ALA A 63 28.18 9.80 -25.13
C ALA A 63 27.86 8.82 -26.29
N ASN A 64 27.30 7.64 -26.00
CA ASN A 64 27.11 6.61 -27.03
C ASN A 64 25.79 6.81 -27.78
N LEU A 65 25.86 7.63 -28.84
CA LEU A 65 25.03 7.46 -30.02
C LEU A 65 25.41 6.11 -30.67
N GLY A 66 24.61 5.07 -30.45
CA GLY A 66 24.47 3.97 -31.42
C GLY A 66 25.23 2.64 -31.23
N THR A 67 25.42 2.10 -30.02
CA THR A 67 25.82 0.67 -29.86
C THR A 67 25.07 -0.08 -28.75
N ASN A 68 24.92 -1.39 -28.94
CA ASN A 68 24.13 -2.31 -28.12
C ASN A 68 24.64 -2.42 -26.67
N GLY A 69 23.93 -1.77 -25.76
CA GLY A 69 24.17 -1.90 -24.32
C GLY A 69 23.73 -0.67 -23.55
N VAL A 70 22.42 -0.38 -23.53
CA VAL A 70 21.89 0.67 -22.67
C VAL A 70 22.16 0.28 -21.22
N ASN A 71 22.94 1.10 -20.48
CA ASN A 71 23.15 0.90 -19.05
C ASN A 71 21.77 0.79 -18.36
N ARG A 72 21.55 -0.28 -17.59
CA ARG A 72 20.28 -0.54 -16.88
C ARG A 72 19.81 0.66 -16.06
N GLN A 73 20.74 1.41 -15.44
CA GLN A 73 20.41 2.59 -14.65
C GLN A 73 20.02 3.78 -15.54
N TYR A 74 20.66 3.95 -16.71
CA TYR A 74 20.25 4.94 -17.70
C TYR A 74 18.87 4.61 -18.28
N ALA A 75 18.61 3.33 -18.60
CA ALA A 75 17.28 2.88 -19.02
C ALA A 75 16.22 3.13 -17.95
N GLN A 76 16.54 2.88 -16.67
CA GLN A 76 15.65 3.19 -15.54
C GLN A 76 15.45 4.70 -15.36
N ALA A 77 16.51 5.50 -15.44
CA ALA A 77 16.43 6.95 -15.32
C ALA A 77 15.61 7.58 -16.45
N GLN A 78 15.82 7.13 -17.70
CA GLN A 78 15.02 7.56 -18.85
C GLN A 78 13.58 7.06 -18.75
N GLY A 79 13.34 5.83 -18.30
CA GLY A 79 11.99 5.32 -18.04
C GLY A 79 11.26 6.12 -16.96
N ASN A 80 11.95 6.49 -15.87
CA ASN A 80 11.40 7.31 -14.80
C ASN A 80 11.15 8.76 -15.25
N ARG A 81 12.07 9.33 -16.04
CA ARG A 81 11.89 10.65 -16.65
C ARG A 81 10.72 10.67 -17.63
N GLY A 82 10.58 9.64 -18.47
CA GLY A 82 9.43 9.47 -19.36
C GLY A 82 8.12 9.30 -18.59
N LYS A 83 8.13 8.57 -17.45
CA LYS A 83 6.97 8.54 -16.55
C LYS A 83 6.65 9.92 -15.99
N GLN A 84 7.64 10.65 -15.48
CA GLN A 84 7.44 12.00 -14.92
C GLN A 84 6.95 13.03 -15.94
N LEU A 85 7.43 12.96 -17.17
CA LEU A 85 7.09 13.89 -18.24
C LEU A 85 5.85 13.48 -19.05
N ASN A 86 5.22 12.33 -18.75
CA ASN A 86 4.05 11.88 -19.47
C ASN A 86 2.86 12.82 -19.15
N PRO A 87 2.37 13.62 -20.11
CA PRO A 87 1.28 14.56 -19.89
C PRO A 87 -0.06 13.85 -19.64
N ASN A 88 -0.15 12.55 -19.95
CA ASN A 88 -1.31 11.72 -19.66
C ASN A 88 -1.24 11.06 -18.27
N GLN A 89 -0.32 11.49 -17.40
CA GLN A 89 -0.37 11.03 -16.02
C GLN A 89 -1.67 11.49 -15.38
N LYS A 90 -2.40 10.54 -14.79
CA LYS A 90 -3.61 10.79 -14.01
C LYS A 90 -3.30 10.60 -12.54
N SER A 91 -3.93 11.41 -11.69
CA SER A 91 -3.96 11.16 -10.26
C SER A 91 -5.01 10.10 -9.98
N SER A 92 -4.66 9.12 -9.18
CA SER A 92 -5.43 7.92 -8.91
C SER A 92 -5.97 7.93 -7.49
N LEU A 93 -7.27 7.79 -7.34
CA LEU A 93 -7.95 7.47 -6.08
C LEU A 93 -8.45 6.03 -6.16
N ILE A 94 -7.98 5.15 -5.27
CA ILE A 94 -8.44 3.77 -5.15
C ILE A 94 -9.19 3.60 -3.84
N ILE A 95 -10.42 3.10 -3.91
CA ILE A 95 -11.31 2.88 -2.77
C ILE A 95 -11.40 1.37 -2.52
N ALA A 96 -11.23 0.95 -1.27
CA ALA A 96 -11.30 -0.46 -0.88
C ALA A 96 -12.64 -0.79 -0.20
N PHE A 97 -13.24 -1.90 -0.60
CA PHE A 97 -14.44 -2.49 -0.01
C PHE A 97 -14.16 -3.95 0.33
N ASN A 98 -14.60 -4.44 1.49
CA ASN A 98 -14.44 -5.87 1.81
C ASN A 98 -15.13 -6.75 0.77
N ASP A 99 -14.55 -7.92 0.48
CA ASP A 99 -15.09 -8.88 -0.49
C ASP A 99 -16.38 -9.55 0.00
N ASP A 100 -16.58 -9.63 1.31
CA ASP A 100 -17.77 -10.16 1.98
C ASP A 100 -18.74 -9.07 2.44
N LEU A 101 -18.56 -7.82 1.99
CA LEU A 101 -19.36 -6.68 2.44
C LEU A 101 -20.87 -6.91 2.23
N ILE A 102 -21.62 -6.90 3.34
CA ILE A 102 -23.08 -6.94 3.37
C ILE A 102 -23.62 -5.56 3.75
N ILE A 103 -24.44 -4.99 2.86
CA ILE A 103 -25.17 -3.75 3.11
C ILE A 103 -26.48 -4.08 3.81
N ARG A 104 -26.67 -3.53 5.01
CA ARG A 104 -27.91 -3.65 5.77
C ARG A 104 -28.72 -2.36 5.63
N ARG A 105 -29.98 -2.49 5.23
CA ARG A 105 -30.94 -1.38 5.17
C ARG A 105 -32.09 -1.65 6.13
N PHE A 106 -32.67 -0.59 6.65
CA PHE A 106 -33.80 -0.61 7.55
C PHE A 106 -34.87 0.32 7.01
N ASP A 107 -36.00 -0.27 6.61
CA ASP A 107 -37.13 0.45 6.06
C ASP A 107 -38.32 0.32 6.99
N MET A 108 -39.01 1.43 7.28
CA MET A 108 -40.29 1.41 7.97
C MET A 108 -41.39 1.14 6.95
N VAL A 109 -42.03 -0.01 7.04
CA VAL A 109 -43.17 -0.39 6.19
C VAL A 109 -44.33 -0.74 7.10
N ASP A 110 -45.43 0.03 7.02
CA ASP A 110 -46.65 -0.16 7.82
C ASP A 110 -46.40 -0.18 9.35
N GLY A 111 -45.45 0.65 9.82
CA GLY A 111 -45.09 0.74 11.24
C GLY A 111 -44.19 -0.39 11.74
N VAL A 112 -43.75 -1.29 10.86
CA VAL A 112 -42.80 -2.37 11.16
C VAL A 112 -41.46 -2.07 10.51
N VAL A 113 -40.37 -2.19 11.29
CA VAL A 113 -39.01 -2.10 10.77
C VAL A 113 -38.70 -3.39 10.01
N LYS A 114 -38.55 -3.28 8.69
CA LYS A 114 -38.02 -4.35 7.83
C LYS A 114 -36.53 -4.13 7.64
N SER A 115 -35.76 -5.19 7.87
CA SER A 115 -34.32 -5.19 7.57
C SER A 115 -34.06 -6.02 6.32
N THR A 116 -33.30 -5.46 5.38
CA THR A 116 -32.76 -6.19 4.24
C THR A 116 -31.24 -6.27 4.36
N ALA A 117 -30.69 -7.36 3.86
CA ALA A 117 -29.25 -7.62 3.82
C ALA A 117 -28.88 -7.99 2.39
N GLU A 118 -28.04 -7.17 1.77
CA GLU A 118 -27.67 -7.27 0.36
C GLU A 118 -26.16 -7.43 0.25
N ASN A 119 -25.70 -8.37 -0.59
CA ASN A 119 -24.28 -8.50 -0.86
C ASN A 119 -23.82 -7.36 -1.78
N PHE A 120 -22.81 -6.60 -1.35
CA PHE A 120 -22.33 -5.42 -2.08
C PHE A 120 -21.84 -5.77 -3.49
N LYS A 121 -21.14 -6.89 -3.64
CA LYS A 121 -20.63 -7.30 -4.94
C LYS A 121 -21.76 -7.56 -5.93
N THR A 122 -22.75 -8.36 -5.56
CA THR A 122 -23.83 -8.76 -6.48
C THR A 122 -24.82 -7.64 -6.74
N GLU A 123 -25.14 -6.84 -5.73
CA GLU A 123 -26.18 -5.82 -5.84
C GLU A 123 -25.68 -4.47 -6.34
N TYR A 124 -24.37 -4.20 -6.26
CA TYR A 124 -23.80 -2.91 -6.64
C TYR A 124 -22.68 -3.08 -7.68
N LEU A 125 -21.59 -3.79 -7.34
CA LEU A 125 -20.43 -3.87 -8.24
C LEU A 125 -20.77 -4.55 -9.58
N ASP A 126 -21.41 -5.71 -9.53
CA ASP A 126 -21.80 -6.47 -10.73
C ASP A 126 -22.88 -5.73 -11.55
N LYS A 127 -23.54 -4.73 -10.96
CA LYS A 127 -24.56 -3.88 -11.60
C LYS A 127 -24.05 -2.52 -12.08
N GLY A 128 -22.73 -2.31 -12.08
CA GLY A 128 -22.10 -1.12 -12.67
C GLY A 128 -21.89 0.05 -11.69
N PHE A 129 -21.92 -0.21 -10.38
CA PHE A 129 -21.70 0.83 -9.37
C PHE A 129 -20.35 1.56 -9.52
N ALA A 130 -19.31 0.88 -10.02
CA ALA A 130 -18.01 1.50 -10.24
C ALA A 130 -18.08 2.63 -11.26
N GLU A 131 -18.77 2.39 -12.38
CA GLU A 131 -18.99 3.35 -13.45
C GLU A 131 -19.91 4.49 -12.99
N GLU A 132 -20.94 4.20 -12.18
CA GLU A 132 -21.86 5.20 -11.63
C GLU A 132 -21.15 6.28 -10.79
N ILE A 133 -20.11 5.90 -10.05
CA ILE A 133 -19.29 6.84 -9.26
C ILE A 133 -18.09 7.39 -10.05
N GLY A 134 -18.10 7.25 -11.38
CA GLY A 134 -17.05 7.74 -12.27
C GLY A 134 -15.73 6.97 -12.19
N GLY A 135 -15.76 5.76 -11.64
CA GLY A 135 -14.62 4.88 -11.47
C GLY A 135 -14.65 3.65 -12.38
N LYS A 136 -13.70 2.76 -12.14
CA LYS A 136 -13.64 1.43 -12.76
C LYS A 136 -13.17 0.38 -11.77
N PHE A 137 -13.63 -0.85 -11.96
CA PHE A 137 -13.15 -1.97 -11.17
C PHE A 137 -11.66 -2.25 -11.42
N VAL A 138 -10.93 -2.58 -10.35
CA VAL A 138 -9.50 -2.81 -10.38
C VAL A 138 -9.13 -4.19 -9.87
N LEU A 139 -8.34 -4.89 -10.67
CA LEU A 139 -7.71 -6.13 -10.30
C LEU A 139 -6.31 -5.90 -9.76
N ARG A 140 -5.95 -6.68 -8.73
CA ARG A 140 -4.61 -6.75 -8.18
C ARG A 140 -3.65 -7.43 -9.16
N LYS A 141 -3.01 -6.64 -10.04
CA LYS A 141 -1.98 -7.11 -10.97
C LYS A 141 -0.97 -6.01 -11.28
N GLY A 142 0.25 -6.40 -11.66
CA GLY A 142 1.28 -5.47 -12.13
C GLY A 142 1.66 -4.39 -11.10
N ASP A 143 1.49 -3.14 -11.49
CA ASP A 143 1.75 -1.94 -10.69
C ASP A 143 0.83 -1.79 -9.47
N LYS A 144 -0.24 -2.58 -9.39
CA LYS A 144 -1.20 -2.61 -8.28
C LYS A 144 -1.07 -3.85 -7.39
N SER A 145 0.09 -4.47 -7.38
CA SER A 145 0.41 -5.62 -6.50
C SER A 145 0.39 -5.27 -5.00
N PHE A 146 0.47 -3.97 -4.66
CA PHE A 146 0.38 -3.45 -3.30
C PHE A 146 -1.03 -3.55 -2.67
N LEU A 147 -2.05 -3.83 -3.48
CA LEU A 147 -3.42 -4.05 -2.99
C LEU A 147 -3.49 -5.34 -2.16
N LYS A 148 -4.32 -5.34 -1.14
CA LYS A 148 -4.51 -6.48 -0.23
C LYS A 148 -5.43 -7.54 -0.84
N HIS A 149 -5.36 -8.75 -0.29
CA HIS A 149 -6.36 -9.79 -0.53
C HIS A 149 -7.59 -9.48 0.32
N HIS A 150 -8.77 -9.97 -0.08
CA HIS A 150 -10.07 -9.78 0.60
C HIS A 150 -10.77 -8.44 0.38
N TYR A 151 -10.44 -7.74 -0.71
CA TYR A 151 -11.08 -6.48 -1.05
C TYR A 151 -11.42 -6.39 -2.53
N HIS A 152 -12.51 -5.69 -2.81
CA HIS A 152 -12.85 -5.13 -4.10
C HIS A 152 -12.36 -3.67 -4.18
N TYR A 153 -11.82 -3.30 -5.34
CA TYR A 153 -11.21 -2.00 -5.55
C TYR A 153 -11.86 -1.25 -6.70
N ILE A 154 -12.20 0.01 -6.46
CA ILE A 154 -12.65 0.95 -7.50
C ILE A 154 -11.60 2.04 -7.63
N GLU A 155 -11.17 2.34 -8.86
CA GLU A 155 -10.24 3.44 -9.16
C GLU A 155 -10.94 4.55 -9.91
N ILE A 156 -10.78 5.78 -9.41
CA ILE A 156 -11.22 7.02 -10.03
C ILE A 156 -9.98 7.82 -10.43
N LEU A 157 -9.94 8.26 -11.69
CA LEU A 157 -8.80 8.98 -12.25
C LEU A 157 -9.15 10.45 -12.46
N LYS A 158 -8.31 11.34 -11.95
CA LYS A 158 -8.37 12.79 -12.17
C LYS A 158 -7.15 13.25 -12.95
N ASP A 159 -7.22 14.42 -13.57
CA ASP A 159 -6.05 15.02 -14.17
C ASP A 159 -4.96 15.30 -13.14
N LYS A 160 -3.70 14.96 -13.43
CA LYS A 160 -2.61 15.13 -12.46
C LYS A 160 -2.23 16.59 -12.22
N THR A 161 -2.65 17.51 -13.08
CA THR A 161 -2.56 18.96 -12.80
C THR A 161 -3.40 19.39 -11.60
N GLN A 162 -4.40 18.58 -11.24
CA GLN A 162 -5.24 18.74 -10.05
C GLN A 162 -5.32 17.40 -9.30
N PRO A 163 -4.23 16.99 -8.63
CA PRO A 163 -4.19 15.70 -7.97
C PRO A 163 -5.22 15.61 -6.85
N TRP A 164 -5.64 14.39 -6.53
CA TRP A 164 -6.53 14.15 -5.41
C TRP A 164 -5.93 14.66 -4.10
N THR A 165 -6.70 15.46 -3.37
CA THR A 165 -6.46 15.69 -1.94
C THR A 165 -7.28 14.73 -1.10
N VAL A 166 -6.92 14.58 0.17
CA VAL A 166 -7.68 13.73 1.10
C VAL A 166 -9.09 14.29 1.31
N GLU A 167 -9.21 15.62 1.41
CA GLU A 167 -10.49 16.32 1.59
C GLU A 167 -11.40 16.13 0.38
N GLU A 168 -10.88 16.27 -0.85
CA GLU A 168 -11.65 16.02 -2.07
C GLU A 168 -12.10 14.57 -2.17
N ALA A 169 -11.20 13.63 -1.85
CA ALA A 169 -11.52 12.21 -1.86
C ALA A 169 -12.62 11.89 -0.82
N ASN A 170 -12.50 12.42 0.39
CA ASN A 170 -13.52 12.28 1.44
C ASN A 170 -14.87 12.85 1.02
N LYS A 171 -14.89 14.04 0.40
CA LYS A 171 -16.11 14.65 -0.10
C LYS A 171 -16.79 13.81 -1.17
N LEU A 172 -16.04 13.32 -2.17
CA LEU A 172 -16.59 12.41 -3.19
C LEU A 172 -17.15 11.14 -2.54
N LEU A 173 -16.42 10.60 -1.58
CA LEU A 173 -16.83 9.43 -0.83
C LEU A 173 -18.16 9.68 -0.09
N GLU A 174 -18.33 10.82 0.55
CA GLU A 174 -19.59 11.19 1.17
C GLU A 174 -20.72 11.30 0.14
N GLU A 175 -20.53 12.10 -0.90
CA GLU A 175 -21.60 12.44 -1.86
C GLU A 175 -22.00 11.28 -2.77
N GLN A 176 -21.06 10.45 -3.22
CA GLN A 176 -21.33 9.46 -4.27
C GLN A 176 -21.45 8.03 -3.76
N VAL A 177 -20.93 7.74 -2.57
CA VAL A 177 -20.89 6.37 -2.05
C VAL A 177 -21.65 6.26 -0.74
N SER A 178 -21.51 7.19 0.22
CA SER A 178 -22.30 7.12 1.47
C SER A 178 -23.79 7.16 1.19
N ASP A 179 -24.23 7.99 0.24
CA ASP A 179 -25.65 8.13 -0.10
C ASP A 179 -26.23 6.85 -0.70
N ARG A 180 -25.39 5.99 -1.29
CA ARG A 180 -25.81 4.75 -1.95
C ARG A 180 -25.79 3.55 -1.02
N ILE A 181 -24.70 3.40 -0.25
CA ILE A 181 -24.43 2.19 0.53
C ILE A 181 -24.23 2.45 2.02
N GLY A 182 -24.25 3.71 2.47
CA GLY A 182 -24.06 4.11 3.86
C GLY A 182 -22.60 4.45 4.22
N LYS A 183 -22.42 5.01 5.42
CA LYS A 183 -21.13 5.53 5.91
C LYS A 183 -20.22 4.50 6.59
N ASN A 184 -20.74 3.34 6.98
CA ASN A 184 -20.07 2.42 7.93
C ASN A 184 -19.12 1.37 7.30
N TYR A 185 -18.84 1.47 5.99
CA TYR A 185 -18.31 0.32 5.24
C TYR A 185 -16.98 0.58 4.52
N ARG A 186 -16.35 1.73 4.78
CA ARG A 186 -15.06 2.09 4.19
C ARG A 186 -13.94 1.99 5.19
N GLU A 187 -12.96 1.15 4.89
CA GLU A 187 -11.82 0.92 5.76
C GLU A 187 -10.62 1.80 5.41
N PHE A 188 -10.31 1.95 4.11
CA PHE A 188 -9.17 2.76 3.67
C PHE A 188 -9.25 3.08 2.17
N MET A 189 -8.43 4.05 1.74
CA MET A 189 -8.25 4.40 0.34
C MET A 189 -6.76 4.54 0.00
N TYR A 190 -6.43 4.59 -1.28
CA TYR A 190 -5.09 4.94 -1.75
C TYR A 190 -5.17 6.16 -2.66
N ILE A 191 -4.30 7.14 -2.43
CA ILE A 191 -4.09 8.26 -3.34
C ILE A 191 -2.72 8.11 -3.97
N ASP A 192 -2.68 7.99 -5.30
CA ASP A 192 -1.45 7.81 -6.08
C ASP A 192 -0.57 6.65 -5.56
N GLY A 193 -1.21 5.55 -5.17
CA GLY A 193 -0.58 4.34 -4.64
C GLY A 193 -0.14 4.43 -3.17
N LYS A 194 -0.36 5.57 -2.50
CA LYS A 194 -0.08 5.74 -1.07
C LYS A 194 -1.35 5.47 -0.28
N LEU A 195 -1.25 4.58 0.71
CA LEU A 195 -2.34 4.30 1.64
C LEU A 195 -2.68 5.57 2.43
N VAL A 196 -3.93 5.98 2.36
CA VAL A 196 -4.51 7.02 3.21
C VAL A 196 -5.38 6.30 4.22
N ARG A 197 -4.98 6.39 5.50
CA ARG A 197 -5.79 5.91 6.61
C ARG A 197 -6.93 6.90 6.77
N ASN A 198 -8.06 6.59 6.15
CA ASN A 198 -9.31 7.27 6.37
C ASN A 198 -10.25 6.26 7.04
N HIS A 199 -9.98 6.00 8.32
CA HIS A 199 -10.93 5.26 9.12
C HIS A 199 -12.05 6.24 9.48
N ILE A 200 -13.20 6.12 8.82
CA ILE A 200 -14.45 6.78 9.28
C ILE A 200 -14.77 6.34 10.73
N SER A 201 -14.20 5.23 11.19
CA SER A 201 -14.23 4.80 12.58
C SER A 201 -13.36 5.65 13.52
N ASP A 202 -12.40 6.47 13.08
CA ASP A 202 -11.56 7.25 13.99
C ASP A 202 -12.36 8.40 14.65
N GLU A 203 -13.21 9.09 13.89
CA GLU A 203 -14.12 10.11 14.45
C GLU A 203 -15.21 9.47 15.31
N ARG A 204 -15.74 8.30 14.89
CA ARG A 204 -16.75 7.56 15.64
C ARG A 204 -16.17 6.91 16.90
N GLU A 205 -14.94 6.40 16.87
CA GLU A 205 -14.18 5.96 18.06
C GLU A 205 -13.82 7.16 18.93
N ALA A 206 -13.49 8.32 18.38
CA ALA A 206 -13.28 9.54 19.16
C ALA A 206 -14.58 10.08 19.79
N GLU A 207 -15.74 9.82 19.19
CA GLU A 207 -17.06 10.11 19.75
C GLU A 207 -17.48 9.07 20.80
N TYR A 208 -17.22 7.78 20.56
CA TYR A 208 -17.40 6.70 21.54
C TYR A 208 -16.44 6.81 22.73
N ASN A 209 -15.20 7.24 22.52
CA ASN A 209 -14.24 7.53 23.60
C ASN A 209 -14.56 8.85 24.33
N ARG A 210 -15.48 9.67 23.80
CA ARG A 210 -16.07 10.82 24.53
C ARG A 210 -17.28 10.41 25.38
N TYR A 211 -17.73 9.16 25.30
CA TYR A 211 -18.78 8.60 26.16
C TYR A 211 -18.25 8.09 27.53
N ASP A 212 -17.00 8.41 27.90
CA ASP A 212 -16.54 8.36 29.30
C ASP A 212 -17.11 9.57 30.05
N ASP A 213 -18.39 9.50 30.45
CA ASP A 213 -18.98 10.13 31.65
C ASP A 213 -20.52 10.10 31.65
N ILE A 214 -21.15 8.99 31.22
CA ILE A 214 -22.52 8.76 31.71
C ILE A 214 -22.39 8.31 33.17
N GLN A 215 -22.57 9.26 34.08
CA GLN A 215 -22.71 9.01 35.51
C GLN A 215 -23.70 7.86 35.72
N TYR A 216 -23.21 6.73 36.22
CA TYR A 216 -24.00 5.54 36.51
C TYR A 216 -25.26 5.93 37.28
N HIS A 217 -26.43 5.74 36.66
CA HIS A 217 -27.72 6.05 37.26
C HIS A 217 -28.41 4.72 37.62
N PRO A 218 -28.42 4.32 38.91
CA PRO A 218 -28.90 2.99 39.36
C PRO A 218 -30.40 2.74 39.15
N ALA A 219 -31.14 3.63 38.50
CA ALA A 219 -32.58 3.52 38.31
C ALA A 219 -32.99 2.70 37.07
N ILE A 220 -32.05 2.30 36.21
CA ILE A 220 -32.33 1.61 34.94
C ILE A 220 -32.08 0.09 35.03
N ASP A 221 -31.23 -0.38 35.94
CA ASP A 221 -30.90 -1.81 36.04
C ASP A 221 -31.78 -2.53 37.06
N GLY A 222 -33.02 -2.81 36.63
CA GLY A 222 -34.05 -3.48 37.41
C GLY A 222 -33.83 -4.99 37.59
N TYR A 223 -32.68 -5.42 38.11
CA TYR A 223 -32.54 -6.78 38.64
C TYR A 223 -32.95 -6.80 40.12
N TYR A 224 -34.18 -7.26 40.36
CA TYR A 224 -34.57 -7.78 41.66
C TYR A 224 -33.84 -9.11 41.88
N ASP A 225 -32.85 -9.11 42.76
CA ASP A 225 -32.34 -10.35 43.35
C ASP A 225 -33.40 -10.90 44.31
N SER A 226 -34.17 -11.88 43.84
CA SER A 226 -35.03 -12.71 44.68
C SER A 226 -34.16 -13.77 45.38
N TYR A 227 -33.97 -13.62 46.70
CA TYR A 227 -33.57 -14.70 47.61
C TYR A 227 -34.80 -15.40 48.19
#